data_AF-A0A952D7T9-F1
#
_entry.id   AF-A0A952D7T9-F1
#
_cell.length_a   1.000
_cell.length_b   1.000
_cell.length_c   1.000
_cell.angle_alpha   90.00
_cell.angle_beta   90.00
_cell.angle_gamma   90.00
#
_symmetry.space_group_name_H-M   'P 1'
#
loop_
_entity.id
_entity.type
_entity.pdbx_description
1 polymer ?
#
loop_
_entity_poly.entity_id
_entity_poly.type
_entity_poly.pdbx_seq_one_letter_code
_entity_poly.pdbx_strand_id
1 'polypeptide(L)'
;VPVEVKAGSIVFFNGYTLHRSLPNYAPSGYRRALVNHYMSAESLLPWFGNQLPEGQYVSVADHRDIVLVAGEDPYAWKGTEQRHGPHVRPSGEGGCGDLKYNEDAAKARA
;
A
#
# COMPACT_ATOMS: atom_id res chain seq x y z
N VAL A 1 18.94 -6.15 9.51
CA VAL A 1 18.62 -6.09 10.95
C VAL A 1 17.17 -6.53 11.12
N PRO A 2 16.88 -7.60 11.90
CA PRO A 2 15.51 -7.99 12.20
C PRO A 2 14.81 -6.94 13.08
N VAL A 3 13.51 -6.71 12.83
CA VAL A 3 12.67 -5.82 13.65
C VAL A 3 11.54 -6.66 14.24
N GLU A 4 11.77 -7.19 15.43
CA GLU A 4 10.82 -8.03 16.15
C GLU A 4 9.87 -7.17 16.99
N VAL A 5 8.57 -7.44 16.91
CA VAL A 5 7.54 -6.64 17.58
C VAL A 5 6.40 -7.51 18.11
N LYS A 6 5.75 -7.04 19.18
CA LYS A 6 4.54 -7.66 19.74
C LYS A 6 3.30 -7.20 18.97
N ALA A 7 2.21 -7.97 19.05
CA ALA A 7 0.90 -7.54 18.54
C ALA A 7 0.51 -6.16 19.12
N GLY A 8 0.00 -5.28 18.27
CA GLY A 8 -0.35 -3.89 18.63
C GLY A 8 0.82 -2.90 18.57
N SER A 9 2.05 -3.34 18.34
CA SER A 9 3.19 -2.44 18.13
C SER A 9 3.15 -1.79 16.75
N ILE A 10 3.82 -0.64 16.62
CA ILE A 10 3.98 0.09 15.36
C ILE A 10 5.46 0.04 14.95
N VAL A 11 5.70 -0.21 13.67
CA VAL A 11 6.98 0.05 13.02
C VAL A 11 6.79 1.22 12.07
N PHE A 12 7.46 2.33 12.34
CA PHE A 12 7.40 3.54 11.53
C PHE A 12 8.74 3.77 10.84
N PHE A 13 8.72 3.92 9.52
CA PHE A 13 9.91 4.11 8.71
C PHE A 13 9.57 4.91 7.44
N ASN A 14 10.61 5.46 6.82
CA ASN A 14 10.46 6.27 5.62
C ASN A 14 10.21 5.39 4.38
N GLY A 15 9.40 5.85 3.42
CA GLY A 15 9.12 5.12 2.18
C GLY A 15 10.35 4.74 1.34
N TYR A 16 11.47 5.47 1.51
CA TYR A 16 12.75 5.17 0.84
C TYR A 16 13.65 4.19 1.62
N THR A 17 13.27 3.79 2.84
CA THR A 17 14.05 2.82 3.60
C THR A 17 14.02 1.47 2.88
N LEU A 18 15.19 0.92 2.53
CA LEU A 18 15.30 -0.43 2.00
C LEU A 18 14.83 -1.43 3.06
N HIS A 19 13.78 -2.19 2.76
CA HIS A 19 13.17 -3.12 3.70
C HIS A 19 12.69 -4.39 3.01
N ARG A 20 12.65 -5.49 3.77
CA ARG A 20 12.10 -6.79 3.34
C ARG A 20 11.59 -7.57 4.54
N SER A 21 10.70 -8.53 4.32
CA SER A 21 10.33 -9.55 5.31
C SER A 21 11.07 -10.86 5.06
N LEU A 22 11.29 -11.63 6.12
CA LEU A 22 11.72 -13.03 6.02
C LEU A 22 10.52 -13.94 5.69
N PRO A 23 10.75 -15.15 5.14
CA PRO A 23 9.69 -16.15 4.97
C PRO A 23 9.07 -16.56 6.31
N ASN A 24 7.79 -16.93 6.30
CA ASN A 24 7.11 -17.45 7.47
C ASN A 24 7.31 -18.98 7.56
N TYR A 25 8.00 -19.45 8.60
CA TYR A 25 8.24 -20.87 8.87
C TYR A 25 7.41 -21.42 10.05
N ALA A 26 6.42 -20.66 10.53
CA ALA A 26 5.58 -21.10 11.65
C ALA A 26 4.79 -22.37 11.29
N PRO A 27 4.70 -23.38 12.18
CA PRO A 27 3.93 -24.61 11.92
C PRO A 27 2.43 -24.35 11.69
N SER A 28 1.90 -23.25 12.24
CA SER A 28 0.52 -22.81 12.05
C SER A 28 0.39 -21.30 12.24
N GLY A 29 -0.68 -20.72 11.68
CA GLY A 29 -1.03 -19.30 11.84
C GLY A 29 -0.37 -18.35 10.82
N TYR A 30 -0.78 -17.08 10.91
CA TYR A 30 -0.32 -16.02 10.00
C TYR A 30 0.21 -14.81 10.78
N ARG A 31 1.24 -14.15 10.23
CA ARG A 31 1.68 -12.84 10.70
C ARG A 31 0.94 -11.73 9.93
N ARG A 32 -0.11 -11.17 10.54
CA ARG A 32 -0.87 -10.06 9.95
C ARG A 32 -0.24 -8.71 10.30
N ALA A 33 -0.30 -7.77 9.35
CA ALA A 33 0.10 -6.38 9.55
C ALA A 33 -0.86 -5.47 8.78
N LEU A 34 -1.23 -4.34 9.38
CA LEU A 34 -1.91 -3.24 8.72
C LEU A 34 -0.86 -2.21 8.32
N VAL A 35 -0.84 -1.83 7.04
CA VAL A 35 0.11 -0.84 6.51
C VAL A 35 -0.67 0.40 6.11
N ASN A 36 -0.26 1.55 6.64
CA ASN A 36 -0.76 2.85 6.24
C ASN A 36 0.41 3.65 5.67
N HIS A 37 0.19 4.39 4.60
CA HIS A 37 1.16 5.32 4.06
C HIS A 37 0.71 6.74 4.40
N TYR A 38 1.63 7.53 4.95
CA TYR A 38 1.40 8.93 5.30
C TYR A 38 2.27 9.81 4.40
N MET A 39 1.70 10.92 3.95
CA MET A 39 2.37 11.88 3.09
C MET A 39 1.80 13.28 3.34
N SER A 40 2.55 14.33 2.97
CA SER A 40 2.02 15.70 2.98
C SER A 40 0.83 15.82 2.05
N ALA A 41 -0.19 16.60 2.44
CA ALA A 41 -1.34 16.92 1.60
C ALA A 41 -0.96 17.77 0.35
N GLU A 42 0.25 18.34 0.33
CA GLU A 42 0.83 19.03 -0.84
C GLU A 42 1.36 18.06 -1.91
N SER A 43 1.47 16.76 -1.62
CA SER A 43 2.00 15.77 -2.55
C SER A 43 0.91 15.21 -3.46
N LEU A 44 1.18 15.14 -4.76
CA LEU A 44 0.33 14.44 -5.72
C LEU A 44 0.62 12.94 -5.69
N LEU A 45 -0.44 12.12 -5.67
CA LEU A 45 -0.33 10.66 -5.53
C LEU A 45 -0.64 9.96 -6.87
N PRO A 46 0.35 9.37 -7.57
CA PRO A 46 0.09 8.67 -8.83
C PRO A 46 -0.40 7.22 -8.63
N TRP A 47 -1.09 6.91 -7.53
CA TRP A 47 -1.42 5.54 -7.11
C TRP A 47 -2.70 4.98 -7.77
N PHE A 48 -2.76 5.02 -9.10
CA PHE A 48 -3.87 4.45 -9.89
C PHE A 48 -3.69 2.95 -10.21
N GLY A 49 -2.88 2.23 -9.43
CA GLY A 49 -2.53 0.84 -9.73
C GLY A 49 -1.76 0.71 -11.04
N ASN A 50 -2.30 -0.07 -11.99
CA ASN A 50 -1.62 -0.35 -13.26
C ASN A 50 -1.97 0.62 -14.39
N GLN A 51 -2.91 1.55 -14.17
CA GLN A 51 -3.42 2.41 -15.25
C GLN A 51 -3.71 3.81 -14.73
N LEU A 52 -2.96 4.79 -15.24
CA LEU A 52 -3.24 6.21 -15.01
C LEU A 52 -4.52 6.66 -15.73
N PRO A 53 -5.17 7.74 -15.28
CA PRO A 53 -6.21 8.40 -16.05
C PRO A 53 -5.69 8.80 -17.43
N GLU A 54 -6.59 8.78 -18.43
CA GLU A 54 -6.25 9.14 -19.79
C GLU A 54 -5.62 10.55 -19.85
N GLY A 55 -4.50 10.66 -20.58
CA GLY A 55 -3.76 11.91 -20.74
C GLY A 55 -2.95 12.36 -19.52
N GLN A 56 -2.88 11.58 -18.43
CA GLN A 56 -2.06 11.91 -17.26
C GLN A 56 -0.70 11.19 -17.26
N TYR A 57 0.29 11.86 -16.67
CA TYR A 57 1.62 11.31 -16.41
C TYR A 57 1.83 11.11 -14.91
N VAL A 58 2.68 10.16 -14.52
CA VAL A 58 2.99 9.87 -13.10
C VAL A 58 3.43 11.09 -12.30
N SER A 59 4.03 12.09 -12.95
CA SER A 59 4.51 13.32 -12.30
C SER A 59 3.39 14.31 -11.94
N VAL A 60 2.21 14.18 -12.55
CA VAL A 60 1.10 15.14 -12.39
C VAL A 60 -0.22 14.47 -11.96
N ALA A 61 -0.23 13.14 -11.87
CA ALA A 61 -1.41 12.38 -11.48
C ALA A 61 -1.68 12.51 -9.98
N ASP A 62 -2.95 12.68 -9.61
CA ASP A 62 -3.38 12.96 -8.23
C ASP A 62 -4.60 12.10 -7.86
N HIS A 63 -4.33 10.93 -7.28
CA HIS A 63 -5.33 9.98 -6.82
C HIS A 63 -5.83 10.35 -5.42
N ARG A 64 -6.92 11.14 -5.36
CA ARG A 64 -7.44 11.77 -4.13
C ARG A 64 -8.40 10.90 -3.32
N ASP A 65 -8.13 9.60 -3.27
CA ASP A 65 -8.72 8.69 -2.28
C ASP A 65 -7.83 8.68 -1.04
N ILE A 66 -8.00 9.72 -0.23
CA ILE A 66 -7.14 10.03 0.91
C ILE A 66 -7.97 10.38 2.14
N VAL A 67 -7.37 10.20 3.32
CA VAL A 67 -7.91 10.68 4.58
C VAL A 67 -6.97 11.75 5.12
N LEU A 68 -7.45 12.99 5.22
CA LEU A 68 -6.70 14.06 5.87
C LEU A 68 -6.72 13.83 7.39
N VAL A 69 -5.56 13.49 7.95
CA VAL A 69 -5.43 13.17 9.39
C VAL A 69 -5.02 14.37 10.24
N ALA A 70 -4.38 15.37 9.65
CA ALA A 70 -3.93 16.60 10.31
C ALA A 70 -3.65 17.71 9.29
N GLY A 71 -3.80 18.96 9.72
CA GLY A 71 -3.51 20.15 8.90
C GLY A 71 -4.66 20.53 7.95
N GLU A 72 -4.32 21.30 6.93
CA GLU A 72 -5.23 21.78 5.89
C GLU A 72 -4.81 21.22 4.53
N ASP A 73 -5.79 20.83 3.71
CA ASP A 73 -5.56 20.32 2.36
C ASP A 73 -5.52 21.49 1.35
N PRO A 74 -4.35 21.82 0.77
CA PRO A 74 -4.22 22.93 -0.18
C PRO A 74 -4.99 22.69 -1.49
N TYR A 75 -5.42 21.46 -1.73
CA TYR A 75 -6.18 21.03 -2.91
C TYR A 75 -7.60 20.63 -2.56
N ALA A 76 -8.15 21.07 -1.42
CA ALA A 76 -9.52 20.75 -1.00
C ALA A 76 -10.57 21.08 -2.07
N TRP A 77 -10.32 22.12 -2.88
CA TRP A 77 -11.18 22.53 -4.00
C TRP A 77 -11.33 21.46 -5.10
N LYS A 78 -10.41 20.50 -5.20
CA LYS A 78 -10.52 19.35 -6.13
C LYS A 78 -11.49 18.27 -5.61
N GLY A 79 -11.82 18.30 -4.32
CA GLY A 79 -12.55 17.23 -3.65
C GLY A 79 -11.70 15.98 -3.38
N THR A 80 -12.31 15.01 -2.69
CA THR A 80 -11.78 13.68 -2.46
C THR A 80 -12.74 12.63 -3.04
N GLU A 81 -12.22 11.45 -3.35
CA GLU A 81 -13.00 10.31 -3.81
C GLU A 81 -12.93 9.14 -2.82
N GLN A 82 -13.86 8.20 -2.95
CA GLN A 82 -13.91 6.97 -2.14
C GLN A 82 -14.05 5.80 -3.11
N ARG A 83 -12.93 5.22 -3.52
CA ARG A 83 -12.85 4.20 -4.58
C ARG A 83 -12.32 2.88 -4.07
N HIS A 84 -11.36 2.91 -3.15
CA HIS A 84 -10.66 1.71 -2.68
C HIS A 84 -11.24 1.20 -1.37
N GLY A 85 -11.36 -0.13 -1.29
CA GLY A 85 -11.75 -0.84 -0.08
C GLY A 85 -10.56 -1.51 0.59
N PRO A 86 -10.67 -1.84 1.88
CA PRO A 86 -9.67 -2.63 2.58
C PRO A 86 -9.49 -3.98 1.89
N HIS A 87 -8.25 -4.32 1.54
CA HIS A 87 -7.90 -5.60 0.94
C HIS A 87 -6.99 -6.40 1.87
N VAL A 88 -7.35 -7.66 2.11
CA VAL A 88 -6.48 -8.63 2.79
C VAL A 88 -5.91 -9.52 1.71
N ARG A 89 -4.56 -9.64 1.66
CA ARG A 89 -3.94 -10.59 0.74
C ARG A 89 -4.43 -12.00 1.08
N PRO A 90 -4.69 -12.86 0.07
CA PRO A 90 -4.95 -14.27 0.28
C PRO A 90 -3.84 -14.93 1.12
N SER A 91 -4.11 -16.13 1.64
CA SER A 91 -3.26 -16.90 2.58
C SER A 91 -1.80 -17.14 2.17
N GLY A 92 -1.39 -16.75 0.97
CA GLY A 92 -0.01 -16.36 0.70
C GLY A 92 0.94 -17.49 0.31
N GLU A 93 0.69 -18.12 -0.83
CA GLU A 93 1.84 -18.52 -1.69
C GLU A 93 2.52 -17.27 -2.31
N GLY A 94 1.89 -16.09 -2.25
CA GLY A 94 2.39 -14.84 -2.82
C GLY A 94 3.02 -13.86 -1.83
N GLY A 95 4.32 -13.60 -1.99
CA GLY A 95 5.03 -12.43 -1.44
C GLY A 95 5.58 -11.53 -2.55
N CYS A 96 6.25 -10.43 -2.19
CA CYS A 96 6.94 -9.53 -3.15
C CYS A 96 8.17 -10.17 -3.84
N GLY A 97 8.30 -11.51 -3.81
CA GLY A 97 9.54 -12.21 -4.09
C GLY A 97 9.53 -13.16 -5.28
N ASP A 98 8.39 -13.51 -5.88
CA ASP A 98 8.42 -14.36 -7.08
C ASP A 98 7.09 -14.31 -7.85
N LEU A 99 7.12 -13.98 -9.14
CA LEU A 99 5.93 -13.91 -9.99
C LEU A 99 5.30 -15.30 -10.18
N LYS A 100 6.11 -16.36 -10.13
CA LYS A 100 5.66 -17.74 -10.35
C LYS A 100 4.65 -18.24 -9.31
N TYR A 101 4.63 -17.64 -8.11
CA TYR A 101 3.67 -17.98 -7.04
C TYR A 101 2.50 -17.00 -6.95
N ASN A 102 2.43 -16.04 -7.87
CA ASN A 102 1.41 -14.99 -7.91
C ASN A 102 0.51 -15.08 -9.16
N GLU A 103 0.70 -16.10 -10.02
CA GLU A 103 -0.04 -16.25 -11.28
C GLU A 103 -1.55 -16.38 -11.07
N ASP A 104 -1.97 -17.15 -10.07
CA ASP A 104 -3.40 -17.37 -9.79
C ASP A 104 -4.07 -16.13 -9.17
N ALA A 105 -3.33 -15.38 -8.37
CA ALA A 105 -3.79 -14.09 -7.85
C ALA A 105 -3.90 -13.01 -8.94
N ALA A 106 -3.09 -13.11 -10.01
CA ALA A 106 -3.18 -12.24 -11.18
C ALA A 106 -4.40 -12.59 -12.06
N LYS A 107 -4.68 -13.89 -12.26
CA LYS A 107 -5.87 -14.35 -13.01
C LYS A 107 -7.19 -13.98 -12.34
N ALA A 108 -7.23 -13.96 -11.00
CA ALA A 108 -8.42 -13.58 -10.24
C ALA A 108 -8.76 -12.08 -10.28
N ARG A 109 -7.93 -11.25 -10.93
CA ARG A 109 -8.11 -9.79 -11.06
C ARG A 109 -8.46 -9.33 -12.49
N ALA A 110 -8.60 -10.25 -13.43
CA ALA A 110 -9.10 -10.02 -14.80
C ALA A 110 -10.57 -10.43 -14.91
#